data_AF-A0A924G5E8-F1
#
_entry.id   AF-A0A924G5E8-F1
#
_cell.length_a   1.000
_cell.length_b   1.000
_cell.length_c   1.000
_cell.angle_alpha   90.00
_cell.angle_beta   90.00
_cell.angle_gamma   90.00
#
_symmetry.space_group_name_H-M   'P 1'
#
loop_
_entity.id
_entity.type
_entity.pdbx_description
1 polymer ?
#
loop_
_entity_poly.entity_id
_entity_poly.type
_entity_poly.pdbx_seq_one_letter_code
_entity_poly.pdbx_strand_id
1 'polypeptide(L)'
;MTKKALMALLIAVFIPIACYLVLKMASDKVVIVPKKYFMDSVITKEINGKNKTDTLWHKTANIRLVNQLGDTVNLYDIKNKAIVIDLFFTHCGSICPRLTRSMAKLQQSFITGGNTRQKIDTSVVQFISLS
;
A
#
# COMPACT_ATOMS: atom_id res chain seq x y z
N MET A 1 -28.49 -37.65 -31.21
CA MET A 1 -27.89 -36.36 -31.61
C MET A 1 -27.32 -36.49 -33.01
N THR A 2 -27.53 -35.50 -33.88
CA THR A 2 -26.88 -35.46 -35.20
C THR A 2 -25.38 -35.26 -35.03
N LYS A 3 -24.56 -35.85 -35.92
CA LYS A 3 -23.09 -35.73 -35.85
C LYS A 3 -22.60 -34.27 -35.77
N LYS A 4 -23.34 -33.34 -36.39
CA LYS A 4 -23.10 -31.90 -36.35
C LYS A 4 -23.34 -31.28 -34.97
N ALA A 5 -24.41 -31.70 -34.27
CA ALA A 5 -24.69 -31.24 -32.90
C ALA A 5 -23.65 -31.73 -31.90
N LEU A 6 -23.14 -32.96 -32.07
CA LEU A 6 -22.06 -33.50 -31.24
C LEU A 6 -20.75 -32.71 -31.44
N MET A 7 -20.39 -32.38 -32.69
CA MET A 7 -19.21 -31.56 -32.99
C MET A 7 -19.33 -30.13 -32.43
N ALA A 8 -20.50 -29.50 -32.57
CA ALA A 8 -20.72 -28.15 -32.03
C ALA A 8 -20.53 -28.10 -30.51
N LEU A 9 -21.02 -29.12 -29.80
CA LEU A 9 -20.88 -29.24 -28.34
C LEU A 9 -19.42 -29.47 -27.92
N LEU A 10 -18.66 -30.28 -28.67
CA LEU A 10 -17.22 -30.47 -28.42
C LEU A 10 -16.42 -29.18 -28.61
N ILE A 11 -16.70 -28.41 -29.67
CA ILE A 11 -16.03 -27.13 -29.93
C ILE A 11 -16.36 -26.10 -28.85
N ALA A 12 -17.63 -26.03 -28.42
CA ALA A 12 -18.08 -25.12 -27.37
C ALA A 12 -17.39 -25.37 -26.02
N VAL A 13 -17.00 -26.62 -25.73
CA VAL A 13 -16.24 -26.98 -24.52
C VAL A 13 -14.73 -26.80 -24.73
N PHE A 14 -14.21 -27.12 -25.91
CA PHE A 14 -12.78 -27.08 -26.18
C PHE A 14 -12.21 -25.65 -26.23
N ILE A 15 -12.92 -24.71 -26.88
CA ILE A 15 -12.48 -23.32 -27.02
C ILE A 15 -12.21 -22.64 -25.65
N PRO A 16 -13.12 -22.65 -24.67
CA PRO A 16 -12.86 -22.01 -23.38
C PRO A 16 -11.75 -22.71 -22.59
N ILE A 17 -11.62 -24.03 -22.68
CA ILE A 17 -10.54 -24.78 -22.01
C ILE A 17 -9.18 -24.41 -22.61
N ALA A 18 -9.06 -24.42 -23.94
CA ALA A 18 -7.84 -24.04 -24.64
C ALA A 18 -7.45 -22.58 -24.33
N CYS A 19 -8.41 -21.66 -24.36
CA CYS A 19 -8.21 -20.26 -24.01
C CYS A 19 -7.71 -20.09 -22.56
N TYR A 20 -8.33 -20.79 -21.61
CA TYR A 20 -7.90 -20.79 -20.21
C TYR A 20 -6.47 -21.32 -20.05
N LEU A 21 -6.11 -22.43 -20.71
CA LEU A 21 -4.77 -23.01 -20.62
C LEU A 21 -3.70 -22.10 -21.21
N VAL A 22 -3.97 -21.46 -22.36
CA VAL A 22 -3.06 -20.49 -22.99
C VAL A 22 -2.87 -19.28 -22.08
N LEU A 23 -3.96 -18.70 -21.54
CA LEU A 23 -3.88 -17.57 -20.61
C LEU A 23 -3.13 -17.94 -19.34
N LYS A 24 -3.35 -19.14 -18.79
CA LYS A 24 -2.66 -19.62 -17.59
C LYS A 24 -1.16 -19.75 -17.81
N MET A 25 -0.74 -20.36 -18.93
CA MET A 25 0.68 -20.47 -19.28
C MET A 25 1.35 -19.12 -19.50
N ALA A 26 0.63 -18.15 -20.09
CA ALA A 26 1.16 -16.82 -20.34
C ALA A 26 1.19 -15.93 -19.09
N SER A 27 0.25 -16.10 -18.15
CA SER A 27 0.03 -15.16 -17.04
C SER A 27 0.94 -15.39 -15.83
N ASP A 28 1.33 -16.63 -15.53
CA ASP A 28 2.05 -16.99 -14.30
C ASP A 28 3.40 -16.25 -14.10
N LYS A 29 3.95 -15.63 -15.16
CA LYS A 29 5.21 -14.87 -15.11
C LYS A 29 5.07 -13.36 -15.35
N VAL A 30 3.88 -12.85 -15.69
CA VAL A 30 3.71 -11.45 -16.11
C VAL A 30 3.34 -10.53 -14.95
N VAL A 31 2.66 -11.06 -13.92
CA VAL A 31 2.21 -10.25 -12.78
C VAL A 31 3.15 -10.45 -11.60
N ILE A 32 4.12 -9.56 -11.46
CA ILE A 32 4.93 -9.46 -10.23
C ILE A 32 4.04 -8.84 -9.15
N VAL A 33 3.44 -9.68 -8.31
CA VAL A 33 2.69 -9.20 -7.14
C VAL A 33 3.71 -8.73 -6.10
N PRO A 34 3.65 -7.47 -5.64
CA PRO A 34 4.54 -7.00 -4.60
C PRO A 34 4.35 -7.83 -3.33
N LYS A 35 5.46 -8.24 -2.70
CA LYS A 35 5.41 -8.96 -1.44
C LYS A 35 4.76 -8.07 -0.38
N LYS A 36 4.01 -8.70 0.54
CA LYS A 36 3.46 -7.98 1.69
C LYS A 36 4.62 -7.57 2.60
N TYR A 37 4.95 -6.28 2.61
CA TYR A 37 6.01 -5.72 3.45
C TYR A 37 5.54 -5.69 4.90
N PHE A 38 6.04 -6.62 5.71
CA PHE A 38 5.92 -6.59 7.15
C PHE A 38 7.28 -6.20 7.72
N MET A 39 7.99 -7.19 8.27
CA MET A 39 9.36 -7.08 8.73
C MET A 39 10.31 -7.75 7.73
N ASP A 40 11.49 -7.17 7.56
CA ASP A 40 12.52 -7.71 6.67
C ASP A 40 13.12 -8.99 7.28
N SER A 41 13.35 -8.99 8.60
CA SER A 41 13.84 -10.16 9.34
C SER A 41 13.58 -10.03 10.84
N VAL A 42 13.86 -11.10 11.58
CA VAL A 42 13.94 -11.08 13.04
C VAL A 42 15.37 -11.37 13.45
N ILE A 43 15.91 -10.58 14.37
CA ILE A 43 17.27 -10.73 14.90
C ILE A 43 17.19 -11.01 16.39
N THR A 44 17.94 -11.99 16.87
CA THR A 44 18.10 -12.22 18.30
C THR A 44 19.33 -11.47 18.77
N LYS A 45 19.12 -10.47 19.63
CA LYS A 45 20.22 -9.74 20.27
C LYS A 45 20.27 -10.09 21.75
N GLU A 46 21.47 -10.29 22.26
CA GLU A 46 21.69 -10.42 23.69
C GLU A 46 21.72 -9.02 24.31
N ILE A 47 20.73 -8.73 25.16
CA ILE A 47 20.66 -7.47 25.90
C ILE A 47 20.63 -7.82 27.39
N ASN A 48 21.65 -7.40 28.13
CA ASN A 48 21.79 -7.68 29.57
C ASN A 48 21.77 -9.18 29.92
N GLY A 49 22.49 -10.02 29.15
CA GLY A 49 22.59 -11.47 29.39
C GLY A 49 21.33 -12.28 29.08
N LYS A 50 20.33 -11.66 28.43
CA LYS A 50 19.10 -12.33 27.98
C LYS A 50 18.98 -12.19 26.46
N ASN A 51 18.72 -13.31 25.79
CA ASN A 51 18.38 -13.32 24.38
C ASN A 51 17.01 -12.68 24.16
N LYS A 52 16.98 -11.55 23.44
CA LYS A 52 15.75 -10.85 23.08
C LYS A 52 15.64 -10.83 21.55
N THR A 53 14.55 -11.42 21.05
CA THR A 53 14.21 -11.35 19.63
C THR A 53 13.60 -9.99 19.33
N ASP A 54 14.14 -9.30 18.34
CA ASP A 54 13.65 -8.01 17.86
C ASP A 54 13.39 -8.06 16.35
N THR A 55 12.48 -7.21 15.90
CA THR A 55 12.00 -7.17 14.52
C THR A 55 12.74 -6.09 13.74
N LEU A 56 13.35 -6.46 12.61
CA LEU A 56 13.98 -5.52 11.70
C LEU A 56 12.96 -5.00 10.68
N TRP A 57 12.72 -3.70 10.70
CA TRP A 57 11.79 -3.04 9.78
C TRP A 57 12.51 -2.48 8.55
N HIS A 58 11.81 -2.50 7.42
CA HIS A 58 12.29 -1.91 6.18
C HIS A 58 12.55 -0.41 6.35
N LYS A 59 13.76 0.02 5.96
CA LYS A 59 14.12 1.44 5.92
C LYS A 59 13.92 1.98 4.52
N THR A 60 12.93 2.86 4.36
CA THR A 60 12.65 3.54 3.09
C THR A 60 13.80 4.45 2.68
N ALA A 61 13.98 4.71 1.39
CA ALA A 61 14.95 5.71 0.94
C ALA A 61 14.49 7.13 1.31
N ASN A 62 15.45 8.06 1.48
CA ASN A 62 15.12 9.48 1.62
C ASN A 62 14.72 10.03 0.24
N ILE A 63 13.42 10.27 0.05
CA ILE A 63 12.88 10.83 -1.19
C ILE A 63 12.96 12.35 -1.17
N ARG A 64 13.37 12.95 -2.29
CA ARG A 64 13.40 14.39 -2.52
C ARG A 64 12.34 14.77 -3.53
N LEU A 65 11.41 15.63 -3.13
CA LEU A 65 10.26 16.05 -3.93
C LEU A 65 10.13 17.58 -3.93
N VAL A 66 9.23 18.10 -4.77
CA VAL A 66 8.84 19.51 -4.78
C VAL A 66 7.41 19.63 -4.29
N ASN A 67 7.15 20.52 -3.33
CA ASN A 67 5.82 20.73 -2.77
C ASN A 67 4.97 21.67 -3.67
N GLN A 68 3.72 21.90 -3.28
CA GLN A 68 2.79 22.79 -3.97
C GLN A 68 3.19 24.28 -3.98
N LEU A 69 4.16 24.68 -3.16
CA LEU A 69 4.72 26.04 -3.10
C LEU A 69 5.99 26.19 -3.96
N GLY A 70 6.49 25.11 -4.56
CA GLY A 70 7.73 25.10 -5.32
C GLY A 70 8.98 24.82 -4.49
N ASP A 71 8.85 24.53 -3.19
CA ASP A 71 9.99 24.22 -2.33
C ASP A 71 10.44 22.77 -2.48
N THR A 72 11.75 22.55 -2.39
CA THR A 72 12.31 21.20 -2.30
C THR A 72 12.16 20.65 -0.89
N VAL A 73 11.56 19.47 -0.74
CA VAL A 73 11.33 18.80 0.54
C VAL A 73 11.94 17.40 0.53
N ASN A 74 12.52 16.95 1.64
CA ASN A 74 12.96 15.58 1.82
C ASN A 74 12.18 14.87 2.94
N LEU A 75 11.92 13.57 2.78
CA LEU A 75 11.14 12.80 3.76
C LEU A 75 11.79 12.79 5.14
N TYR A 76 13.12 12.73 5.20
CA TYR A 76 13.87 12.65 6.46
C TYR A 76 14.08 14.01 7.14
N ASP A 77 13.69 15.12 6.50
CA ASP A 77 13.72 16.45 7.15
C ASP A 77 12.67 16.53 8.27
N ILE A 78 11.63 15.70 8.20
CA ILE A 78 10.60 15.56 9.23
C ILE A 78 11.13 14.64 10.33
N LYS A 79 11.70 15.25 11.38
CA LYS A 79 12.26 14.53 12.52
C LYS A 79 11.23 14.36 13.64
N ASN A 80 11.34 13.25 14.37
CA ASN A 80 10.59 12.98 15.61
C ASN A 80 9.06 12.99 15.46
N LYS A 81 8.55 12.74 14.26
CA LYS A 81 7.10 12.59 14.01
C LYS A 81 6.82 11.26 13.32
N ALA A 82 5.70 10.64 13.67
CA ALA A 82 5.15 9.55 12.87
C ALA A 82 4.62 10.12 11.56
N ILE A 83 4.98 9.55 10.43
CA ILE A 83 4.55 10.04 9.12
C ILE A 83 3.50 9.08 8.56
N VAL A 84 2.34 9.63 8.17
CA VAL A 84 1.29 8.92 7.44
C VAL A 84 1.25 9.48 6.03
N ILE A 85 1.53 8.63 5.04
CA ILE A 85 1.56 9.00 3.63
C ILE A 85 0.35 8.40 2.92
N ASP A 86 -0.43 9.21 2.23
CA ASP A 86 -1.34 8.76 1.18
C ASP A 86 -0.71 8.95 -0.20
N LEU A 87 -1.04 8.05 -1.13
CA LEU A 87 -0.68 8.16 -2.54
C LEU A 87 -1.97 8.33 -3.34
N PHE A 88 -2.08 9.40 -4.11
CA PHE A 88 -3.28 9.71 -4.90
C PHE A 88 -2.90 10.18 -6.31
N PHE A 89 -3.90 10.38 -7.16
CA PHE A 89 -3.70 11.03 -8.45
C PHE A 89 -4.47 12.35 -8.47
N THR A 90 -3.87 13.40 -9.00
CA THR A 90 -4.50 14.74 -9.11
C THR A 90 -5.76 14.71 -9.97
N HIS A 91 -5.78 13.86 -11.00
CA HIS A 91 -6.93 13.67 -11.89
C HIS A 91 -7.57 12.30 -11.67
N CYS A 92 -8.47 12.22 -10.69
CA CYS A 92 -9.16 10.98 -10.33
C CYS A 92 -10.52 11.28 -9.70
N GLY A 93 -11.61 10.91 -10.40
CA GLY A 93 -12.98 11.23 -9.99
C GLY A 93 -13.63 10.24 -9.01
N SER A 94 -13.05 9.06 -8.80
CA SER A 94 -13.71 7.97 -8.08
C SER A 94 -13.18 7.77 -6.66
N ILE A 95 -12.08 7.04 -6.52
CA ILE A 95 -11.57 6.58 -5.23
C ILE A 95 -10.77 7.67 -4.49
N CYS A 96 -10.06 8.52 -5.24
CA CYS A 96 -9.14 9.50 -4.67
C CYS A 96 -9.85 10.54 -3.76
N PRO A 97 -11.01 11.12 -4.14
CA PRO A 97 -11.74 12.03 -3.25
C PRO A 97 -12.17 11.37 -1.92
N ARG A 98 -12.44 10.07 -1.92
CA ARG A 98 -12.79 9.32 -0.69
C ARG A 98 -11.58 9.12 0.21
N LEU A 99 -10.41 8.85 -0.36
CA LEU A 99 -9.15 8.74 0.37
C LEU A 99 -8.77 10.07 1.00
N THR A 100 -8.79 11.17 0.22
CA THR A 100 -8.49 12.51 0.71
C THR A 100 -9.42 12.94 1.86
N ARG A 101 -10.73 12.65 1.77
CA ARG A 101 -11.67 12.92 2.88
C ARG A 101 -11.34 12.12 4.14
N SER A 102 -10.93 10.86 3.98
CA SER A 102 -10.53 10.01 5.11
C SER A 102 -9.26 10.56 5.78
N MET A 103 -8.29 11.00 4.99
CA MET A 103 -7.07 11.63 5.50
C MET A 103 -7.34 12.95 6.21
N ALA A 104 -8.21 13.80 5.66
CA ALA A 104 -8.66 15.03 6.32
C ALA A 104 -9.34 14.73 7.67
N LYS A 105 -10.18 13.68 7.73
CA LYS A 105 -10.82 13.24 8.97
C LYS A 105 -9.79 12.77 10.02
N LEU A 106 -8.76 12.03 9.60
CA LEU A 106 -7.67 11.63 10.49
C LEU A 106 -6.94 12.85 11.03
N GLN A 107 -6.49 13.75 10.15
CA GLN A 107 -5.82 14.99 10.56
C GLN A 107 -6.66 15.79 11.57
N GLN A 108 -7.96 15.96 11.30
CA GLN A 108 -8.86 16.67 12.20
C GLN A 108 -8.97 16.01 13.59
N SER A 109 -8.97 14.67 13.64
CA SER A 109 -9.03 13.93 14.91
C SER A 109 -7.81 14.17 15.80
N PHE A 110 -6.64 14.40 15.20
CA PHE A 110 -5.44 14.79 15.94
C PHE A 110 -5.53 16.26 16.36
N ILE A 111 -5.95 17.19 15.49
CA ILE A 111 -6.04 18.63 15.81
C ILE A 111 -7.03 18.94 16.94
N THR A 112 -8.24 18.35 16.90
CA THR A 112 -9.28 18.62 17.90
C THR A 112 -8.90 18.07 19.30
N GLY A 113 -7.84 17.26 19.38
CA GLY A 113 -7.53 16.47 20.55
C GLY A 113 -8.58 15.37 20.68
N GLY A 114 -8.20 14.13 20.43
CA GLY A 114 -9.05 12.99 20.75
C GLY A 114 -9.54 13.05 22.20
N ASN A 115 -10.49 12.16 22.54
CA ASN A 115 -11.02 11.88 23.88
C ASN A 115 -10.57 12.87 24.97
N THR A 116 -11.44 13.79 25.41
CA THR A 116 -11.16 14.98 26.25
C THR A 116 -10.33 14.72 27.53
N ARG A 117 -10.13 13.46 27.94
CA ARG A 117 -9.28 13.02 29.05
C ARG A 117 -7.82 12.74 28.71
N GLN A 118 -7.46 12.54 27.43
CA GLN A 118 -6.09 12.34 26.97
C GLN A 118 -5.87 13.21 25.74
N LYS A 119 -5.52 14.48 25.98
CA LYS A 119 -5.18 15.42 24.92
C LYS A 119 -3.87 14.95 24.28
N ILE A 120 -3.99 14.22 23.17
CA ILE A 120 -2.83 13.78 22.37
C ILE A 120 -2.19 15.04 21.81
N ASP A 121 -0.87 15.15 21.94
CA ASP A 121 -0.12 16.21 21.29
C ASP A 121 -0.24 16.04 19.77
N THR A 122 -0.93 16.98 19.15
CA THR A 122 -1.21 17.03 17.71
C THR A 122 0.07 17.12 16.88
N SER A 123 1.21 17.44 17.51
CA SER A 123 2.52 17.55 16.88
C SER A 123 3.19 16.21 16.57
N VAL A 124 2.68 15.10 17.11
CA VAL A 124 3.32 13.76 17.04
C VAL A 124 3.19 13.10 15.67
N VAL A 125 2.18 13.47 14.88
CA VAL A 125 1.90 12.84 13.58
C VAL A 125 1.91 13.87 12.45
N GLN A 126 2.58 13.56 11.35
CA GLN A 126 2.59 14.34 10.12
C GLN A 126 1.84 13.56 9.03
N PHE A 127 0.79 14.16 8.49
CA PHE A 127 0.06 13.64 7.33
C PHE A 127 0.64 14.25 6.06
N ILE A 128 0.87 13.43 5.04
CA ILE A 128 1.41 13.82 3.74
C ILE A 128 0.59 13.11 2.66
N SER A 129 0.20 13.84 1.62
CA SER A 129 -0.44 13.27 0.44
C SER A 129 0.49 13.49 -0.75
N LEU A 130 0.84 12.43 -1.47
CA LEU A 130 1.73 12.48 -2.63
C LEU A 130 0.96 12.12 -3.91
N SER A 131 1.19 12.87 -4.98
CA SER A 131 0.63 12.63 -6.31
C SER A 131 1.69 12.29 -7.34
#